data_AF-A0A820SG93-F1
#
_entry.id   AF-A0A820SG93-F1
#
_cell.length_a   1.000
_cell.length_b   1.000
_cell.length_c   1.000
_cell.angle_alpha   90.00
_cell.angle_beta   90.00
_cell.angle_gamma   90.00
#
_symmetry.space_group_name_H-M   'P 1'
#
loop_
_entity.id
_entity.type
_entity.pdbx_description
1 polymer ?
#
loop_
_entity_poly.entity_id
_entity_poly.type
_entity_poly.pdbx_seq_one_letter_code
_entity_poly.pdbx_strand_id
1 'polypeptide(L)'
;MYPSTNDENPLFPFSDLEQKHAYQLCNSKNILPDTQTNTLKLIEHARVLICDSDSSIPFEALYFNDKKHILVYETIEQQSKEDDRRKYFHTFYNVQQLATLLERYFAGELECKTEKSHEFFLEKYEEPDGKEIERLANI
;
A
#
# COMPACT_ATOMS: atom_id res chain seq x y z
N MET A 1 20.15 14.74 -27.50
CA MET A 1 19.90 13.78 -28.60
C MET A 1 20.15 12.40 -28.03
N TYR A 2 19.08 11.68 -27.68
CA TYR A 2 19.17 10.28 -27.25
C TYR A 2 18.81 9.38 -28.43
N PRO A 3 19.44 8.20 -28.54
CA PRO A 3 19.26 7.36 -29.71
C PRO A 3 17.83 6.82 -29.75
N SER A 4 17.23 7.02 -30.92
CA SER A 4 16.02 6.37 -31.38
C SER A 4 16.29 4.90 -31.64
N THR A 5 15.82 4.00 -30.79
CA THR A 5 15.54 2.62 -31.21
C THR A 5 14.33 2.12 -30.44
N ASN A 6 13.22 2.10 -31.16
CA ASN A 6 11.90 1.65 -30.75
C ASN A 6 11.75 0.14 -30.91
N ASP A 7 12.85 -0.61 -30.79
CA ASP A 7 12.88 -2.06 -30.98
C ASP A 7 13.23 -2.71 -29.65
N GLU A 8 12.36 -3.61 -29.18
CA GLU A 8 12.42 -4.42 -27.94
C GLU A 8 11.58 -3.97 -26.73
N ASN A 9 10.32 -3.58 -26.92
CA ASN A 9 9.32 -3.82 -25.87
C ASN A 9 8.10 -4.57 -26.44
N PRO A 10 7.92 -5.87 -26.14
CA PRO A 10 6.96 -6.75 -26.82
C PRO A 10 5.50 -6.59 -26.36
N LEU A 11 5.16 -5.50 -25.67
CA LEU A 11 3.82 -5.26 -25.11
C LEU A 11 3.29 -3.93 -25.62
N PHE A 12 2.49 -3.97 -26.69
CA PHE A 12 1.64 -2.91 -27.27
C PHE A 12 2.27 -1.51 -27.49
N PRO A 13 2.08 -0.86 -28.65
CA PRO A 13 2.43 0.56 -28.78
C PRO A 13 1.48 1.39 -27.93
N PHE A 14 1.92 1.75 -26.73
CA PHE A 14 1.23 2.71 -25.86
C PHE A 14 0.89 3.97 -26.65
N SER A 15 -0.32 4.48 -26.49
CA SER A 15 -0.71 5.81 -26.98
C SER A 15 0.18 6.90 -26.37
N ASP A 16 0.24 8.08 -26.99
CA ASP A 16 1.04 9.20 -26.49
C ASP A 16 0.71 9.57 -25.03
N LEU A 17 -0.56 9.41 -24.64
CA LEU A 17 -1.01 9.64 -23.27
C LEU A 17 -0.50 8.55 -22.32
N GLU A 18 -0.57 7.28 -22.72
CA GLU A 18 -0.05 6.15 -21.95
C GLU A 18 1.48 6.21 -21.82
N GLN A 19 2.20 6.60 -22.87
CA GLN A 19 3.65 6.83 -22.79
C GLN A 19 3.99 7.97 -21.85
N LYS A 20 3.24 9.08 -21.90
CA LYS A 20 3.43 10.21 -20.98
C LYS A 20 3.18 9.80 -19.53
N HIS A 21 2.13 9.04 -19.26
CA HIS A 21 1.82 8.56 -17.91
C HIS A 21 2.82 7.50 -17.45
N ALA A 22 3.22 6.55 -18.30
CA ALA A 22 4.25 5.57 -18.01
C ALA A 22 5.61 6.25 -17.73
N TYR A 23 5.96 7.27 -18.51
CA TYR A 23 7.16 8.08 -18.30
C TYR A 23 7.10 8.86 -16.98
N GLN A 24 5.94 9.44 -16.63
CA GLN A 24 5.72 10.06 -15.34
C GLN A 24 5.82 9.04 -14.19
N LEU A 25 5.29 7.83 -14.36
CA LEU A 25 5.39 6.72 -13.39
C LEU A 25 6.82 6.20 -13.23
N CYS A 26 7.59 6.14 -14.32
CA CYS A 26 9.00 5.75 -14.29
C CYS A 26 9.87 6.83 -13.63
N ASN A 27 9.53 8.12 -13.82
CA ASN A 27 10.22 9.25 -13.21
C ASN A 27 9.71 9.62 -11.80
N SER A 28 8.52 9.15 -11.41
CA SER A 28 7.95 9.40 -10.07
C SER A 28 8.50 8.46 -9.01
N LYS A 29 9.36 7.51 -9.37
CA LYS A 29 9.87 6.52 -8.44
C LYS A 29 11.20 6.97 -7.84
N ASN A 30 11.13 7.56 -6.66
CA ASN A 30 12.16 7.30 -5.65
C ASN A 30 12.05 5.81 -5.29
N ILE A 31 12.69 4.94 -6.07
CA ILE A 31 12.84 3.53 -5.70
C ILE A 31 13.80 3.51 -4.53
N LEU A 32 13.26 3.32 -3.33
CA LEU A 32 14.07 3.24 -2.13
C LEU A 32 14.56 1.81 -1.95
N PRO A 33 15.87 1.58 -1.74
CA PRO A 33 16.38 0.25 -1.44
C PRO A 33 15.81 -0.23 -0.09
N ASP A 34 15.31 -1.46 -0.09
CA ASP A 34 14.74 -2.16 1.07
C ASP A 34 15.67 -2.16 2.29
N THR A 35 16.97 -2.34 2.07
CA THR A 35 18.02 -2.41 3.10
C THR A 35 18.33 -1.08 3.78
N GLN A 36 17.84 0.04 3.23
CA GLN A 36 18.19 1.38 3.74
C GLN A 36 16.96 2.17 4.21
N THR A 37 15.78 1.55 4.20
CA THR A 37 14.53 2.28 4.34
C THR A 37 13.72 1.78 5.51
N ASN A 38 13.40 2.69 6.44
CA ASN A 38 12.48 2.39 7.51
C ASN A 38 11.04 2.38 6.95
N THR A 39 10.51 1.20 6.70
CA THR A 39 9.15 0.99 6.17
C THR A 39 8.08 1.64 7.04
N LEU A 40 8.20 1.57 8.37
CA LEU A 40 7.24 2.21 9.28
C LEU A 40 7.18 3.72 9.07
N LYS A 41 8.31 4.38 8.79
CA LYS A 41 8.33 5.81 8.45
C LYS A 41 7.66 6.12 7.12
N LEU A 42 7.76 5.23 6.13
CA LEU A 42 7.01 5.39 4.88
C LEU A 42 5.52 5.23 5.11
N ILE A 43 5.12 4.20 5.88
CA ILE A 43 3.73 3.95 6.22
C ILE A 43 3.17 5.17 6.97
N GLU A 44 3.87 5.69 7.98
CA GLU A 44 3.48 6.87 8.77
C GLU A 44 3.11 8.07 7.89
N HIS A 45 3.85 8.32 6.82
CA HIS A 45 3.62 9.47 5.94
C HIS A 45 2.71 9.20 4.73
N ALA A 46 2.43 7.94 4.42
CA ALA A 46 1.56 7.58 3.30
C ALA A 46 0.10 7.92 3.56
N ARG A 47 -0.59 8.51 2.57
CA ARG A 47 -2.05 8.70 2.60
C ARG A 47 -2.82 7.54 1.98
N VAL A 48 -2.22 6.90 0.99
CA VAL A 48 -2.72 5.69 0.33
C VAL A 48 -1.62 4.64 0.36
N LEU A 49 -1.99 3.42 0.72
CA LEU A 49 -1.13 2.24 0.70
C LEU A 49 -1.74 1.22 -0.26
N ILE A 50 -0.93 0.69 -1.16
CA ILE A 50 -1.32 -0.42 -2.06
C ILE A 50 -0.37 -1.56 -1.74
N CYS A 51 -0.90 -2.69 -1.30
CA CYS A 51 -0.12 -3.82 -0.80
C CYS A 51 -0.84 -5.15 -1.01
N ASP A 52 -0.12 -6.24 -0.82
CA ASP A 52 -0.68 -7.59 -0.83
C ASP A 52 -1.18 -7.97 0.58
N SER A 53 -2.25 -8.76 0.65
CA SER A 53 -2.80 -9.30 1.90
C SER A 53 -1.85 -10.20 2.69
N ASP A 54 -0.87 -10.84 2.02
CA ASP A 54 0.16 -11.65 2.66
C ASP A 54 1.28 -10.81 3.31
N SER A 55 1.31 -9.50 3.04
CA SER A 55 2.28 -8.62 3.70
C SER A 55 1.84 -8.24 5.12
N SER A 56 2.80 -7.86 5.96
CA SER A 56 2.50 -7.27 7.27
C SER A 56 2.01 -5.81 7.16
N ILE A 57 2.15 -5.17 5.99
CA ILE A 57 1.85 -3.75 5.77
C ILE A 57 0.39 -3.39 6.06
N PRO A 58 -0.65 -4.15 5.62
CA PRO A 58 -2.03 -3.89 5.99
C PRO A 58 -2.23 -3.81 7.51
N PHE A 59 -1.49 -4.60 8.26
CA PHE A 59 -1.55 -4.64 9.72
C PHE A 59 -0.75 -3.50 10.36
N GLU A 60 0.51 -3.30 9.96
CA GLU A 60 1.38 -2.21 10.43
C GLU A 60 0.76 -0.83 10.17
N ALA A 61 -0.01 -0.69 9.08
CA ALA A 61 -0.73 0.54 8.78
C ALA A 61 -1.83 0.86 9.81
N LEU A 62 -2.40 -0.14 10.49
CA LEU A 62 -3.46 0.05 11.49
C LEU A 62 -2.94 0.72 12.77
N TYR A 63 -1.64 0.62 13.02
CA TYR A 63 -0.96 1.30 14.13
C TYR A 63 -1.11 2.83 14.04
N PHE A 64 -1.08 3.39 12.84
CA PHE A 64 -1.11 4.84 12.66
C PHE A 64 -2.55 5.37 12.67
N ASN A 65 -2.85 6.27 13.61
CA ASN A 65 -4.14 6.92 13.73
C ASN A 65 -4.24 8.22 12.89
N ASP A 66 -4.06 8.12 11.57
CA ASP A 66 -4.01 9.29 10.69
C ASP A 66 -4.84 9.14 9.41
N LYS A 67 -5.87 8.29 9.46
CA LYS A 67 -6.92 8.15 8.44
C LYS A 67 -6.36 7.84 7.04
N LYS A 68 -5.70 6.69 6.90
CA LYS A 68 -5.11 6.23 5.64
C LYS A 68 -6.12 5.43 4.82
N HIS A 69 -5.93 5.43 3.50
CA HIS A 69 -6.63 4.49 2.62
C HIS A 69 -5.73 3.30 2.33
N ILE A 70 -6.13 2.11 2.76
CA ILE A 70 -5.38 0.87 2.53
C ILE A 70 -6.12 0.08 1.44
N LEU A 71 -5.45 -0.15 0.32
CA LEU A 71 -5.92 -0.95 -0.81
C LEU A 71 -5.13 -2.26 -0.80
N VAL A 72 -5.82 -3.37 -0.61
CA VAL A 72 -5.21 -4.69 -0.42
C VAL A 72 -5.55 -5.59 -1.59
N TYR A 73 -4.52 -6.12 -2.24
CA TYR A 73 -4.68 -7.19 -3.21
C TYR A 73 -4.94 -8.50 -2.50
N GLU A 74 -6.00 -9.21 -2.90
CA GLU A 74 -6.29 -10.58 -2.47
C GLU A 74 -6.37 -11.50 -3.69
N THR A 75 -5.87 -12.71 -3.53
CA THR A 75 -6.09 -13.86 -4.42
C THR A 75 -7.44 -14.51 -4.10
N ILE A 76 -7.95 -15.33 -5.02
CA ILE A 76 -9.19 -16.10 -4.83
C ILE A 76 -9.11 -16.99 -3.58
N GLU A 77 -7.95 -17.56 -3.31
CA GLU A 77 -7.72 -18.41 -2.14
C GLU A 77 -7.82 -17.64 -0.84
N GLN A 78 -7.22 -16.43 -0.78
CA GLN A 78 -7.29 -15.55 0.39
C GLN A 78 -8.72 -15.10 0.65
N GLN A 79 -9.51 -14.81 -0.39
CA GLN A 79 -10.92 -14.39 -0.26
C GLN A 79 -11.75 -15.34 0.63
N SER A 80 -11.45 -16.65 0.55
CA SER A 80 -12.17 -17.68 1.31
C SER A 80 -11.76 -17.80 2.79
N LYS A 81 -10.62 -17.22 3.18
CA LYS A 81 -10.13 -17.24 4.57
C LYS A 81 -10.78 -16.13 5.37
N GLU A 82 -11.06 -16.36 6.65
CA GLU A 82 -11.47 -15.25 7.52
C GLU A 82 -10.27 -14.35 7.84
N ASP A 83 -10.47 -13.04 7.70
CA ASP A 83 -9.52 -12.02 8.10
C ASP A 83 -10.30 -10.88 8.76
N ASP A 84 -10.15 -10.76 10.08
CA ASP A 84 -10.83 -9.76 10.91
C ASP A 84 -10.35 -8.34 10.64
N ARG A 85 -9.23 -8.17 9.93
CA ARG A 85 -8.66 -6.89 9.51
C ARG A 85 -9.38 -6.29 8.30
N ARG A 86 -10.11 -7.10 7.51
CA ARG A 86 -10.79 -6.65 6.27
C ARG A 86 -11.72 -5.47 6.42
N LYS A 87 -12.28 -5.27 7.61
CA LYS A 87 -13.11 -4.09 7.91
C LYS A 87 -12.33 -2.77 7.80
N TYR A 88 -11.00 -2.79 7.86
CA TYR A 88 -10.13 -1.60 7.84
C TYR A 88 -9.51 -1.29 6.48
N PHE A 89 -9.74 -2.11 5.46
CA PHE A 89 -9.16 -1.89 4.13
C PHE A 89 -10.14 -2.18 2.99
N HIS A 90 -9.78 -1.73 1.79
CA HIS A 90 -10.51 -2.01 0.55
C HIS A 90 -9.79 -3.11 -0.20
N THR A 91 -10.48 -4.19 -0.52
CA THR A 91 -9.90 -5.31 -1.25
C THR A 91 -10.09 -5.14 -2.75
N PHE A 92 -9.10 -5.58 -3.52
CA PHE A 92 -9.19 -5.70 -4.97
C PHE A 92 -8.51 -6.98 -5.44
N TYR A 93 -8.97 -7.50 -6.57
CA TYR A 93 -8.55 -8.80 -7.12
C TYR A 93 -8.02 -8.65 -8.56
N ASN A 94 -8.19 -7.48 -9.16
CA ASN A 94 -7.74 -7.18 -10.51
C ASN A 94 -7.48 -5.69 -10.70
N VAL A 95 -6.87 -5.35 -11.83
CA VAL A 95 -6.46 -3.99 -12.19
C VAL A 95 -7.67 -3.06 -12.33
N GLN A 96 -8.80 -3.54 -12.86
CA GLN A 96 -10.00 -2.72 -13.05
C GLN A 96 -10.57 -2.25 -11.71
N GLN A 97 -10.64 -3.14 -10.71
CA GLN A 97 -11.08 -2.78 -9.36
C GLN A 97 -10.12 -1.81 -8.68
N LEU A 98 -8.80 -2.01 -8.84
CA LEU A 98 -7.81 -1.06 -8.35
C LEU A 98 -8.01 0.32 -8.98
N ALA A 99 -8.23 0.38 -10.30
CA ALA A 99 -8.48 1.63 -11.00
C ALA A 99 -9.72 2.35 -10.44
N THR A 100 -10.83 1.64 -10.25
CA THR A 100 -12.06 2.21 -9.64
C THR A 100 -11.82 2.71 -8.21
N LEU A 101 -11.05 1.99 -7.39
CA LEU A 101 -10.71 2.44 -6.04
C LEU A 101 -9.88 3.73 -6.06
N LEU A 102 -8.92 3.83 -6.98
CA LEU A 102 -8.09 5.02 -7.15
C LEU A 102 -8.90 6.21 -7.67
N GLU A 103 -9.78 6.00 -8.65
CA GLU A 103 -10.70 7.05 -9.15
C GLU A 103 -11.56 7.62 -8.03
N ARG A 104 -12.17 6.74 -7.22
CA ARG A 104 -12.95 7.16 -6.05
C ARG A 104 -12.11 7.88 -5.01
N TYR A 105 -10.87 7.46 -4.79
CA TYR A 105 -9.95 8.14 -3.88
C TYR A 105 -9.66 9.57 -4.35
N PHE A 106 -9.29 9.75 -5.61
CA PHE A 106 -9.00 11.07 -6.18
C PHE A 106 -10.24 11.97 -6.30
N ALA A 107 -11.43 11.37 -6.41
CA ALA A 107 -12.72 12.09 -6.36
C ALA A 107 -13.16 12.47 -4.92
N GLY A 108 -12.49 11.96 -3.87
CA GLY A 108 -12.88 12.17 -2.48
C GLY A 108 -14.11 11.36 -2.05
N GLU A 109 -14.47 10.31 -2.81
CA GLU A 109 -15.64 9.45 -2.60
C GLU A 109 -15.29 8.08 -2.00
N LEU A 110 -14.01 7.80 -1.84
CA LEU A 110 -13.55 6.58 -1.17
C LEU A 110 -13.65 6.76 0.34
N GLU A 111 -14.39 5.88 1.00
CA GLU A 111 -14.47 5.85 2.46
C GLU A 111 -13.09 5.55 3.08
N CYS A 112 -12.74 6.26 4.15
CA CYS A 112 -11.59 5.91 4.97
C CYS A 112 -12.02 4.94 6.07
N LYS A 113 -11.57 3.68 5.97
CA LYS A 113 -11.96 2.61 6.88
C LYS A 113 -11.12 2.53 8.16
N THR A 114 -10.05 3.31 8.27
CA THR A 114 -9.07 3.20 9.36
C THR A 114 -9.37 4.11 10.56
N GLU A 115 -10.57 4.70 10.66
CA GLU A 115 -10.88 5.63 11.76
C GLU A 115 -10.81 4.96 13.15
N LYS A 116 -11.07 3.66 13.23
CA LYS A 116 -10.97 2.85 14.46
C LYS A 116 -9.89 1.77 14.38
N SER A 117 -8.97 1.86 13.43
CA SER A 117 -7.96 0.82 13.23
C SER A 117 -7.00 0.73 14.42
N HIS A 118 -6.70 1.86 15.05
CA HIS A 118 -5.77 1.92 16.17
C HIS A 118 -6.30 1.18 17.40
N GLU A 119 -7.60 1.29 17.71
CA GLU A 119 -8.24 0.51 18.80
C GLU A 119 -8.06 -0.98 18.58
N PHE A 120 -8.29 -1.46 17.35
CA PHE A 120 -8.09 -2.87 17.02
C PHE A 120 -6.63 -3.30 17.06
N PHE A 121 -5.70 -2.42 16.68
CA PHE A 121 -4.28 -2.71 16.83
C PHE A 121 -3.94 -2.94 18.31
N LEU A 122 -4.41 -2.05 19.20
CA LEU A 122 -4.19 -2.13 20.65
C LEU A 122 -4.89 -3.33 21.32
N GLU A 123 -6.03 -3.79 20.78
CA GLU A 123 -6.68 -5.02 21.26
C GLU A 123 -5.83 -6.26 21.00
N LYS A 124 -5.03 -6.24 19.94
CA LYS A 124 -4.20 -7.37 19.50
C LYS A 124 -2.77 -7.29 20.02
N TYR A 125 -2.27 -6.07 20.26
CA TYR A 125 -0.90 -5.79 20.69
C TYR A 125 -0.88 -4.74 21.80
N GLU A 126 0.03 -4.89 22.76
CA GLU A 126 0.31 -3.81 23.72
C GLU A 126 0.79 -2.54 22.97
N GLU A 127 0.47 -1.38 23.54
CA GLU A 127 0.92 -0.11 22.98
C GLU A 127 2.45 -0.08 22.90
N PRO A 128 3.05 0.14 21.72
CA PRO A 128 4.48 0.28 21.60
C PRO A 128 4.96 1.50 22.40
N ASP A 129 5.77 1.26 23.42
CA ASP A 129 6.29 2.31 24.31
C ASP A 129 7.71 2.75 23.90
N GLY A 130 8.27 2.14 22.86
CA GLY A 130 9.62 2.40 22.36
C GLY A 130 10.72 1.71 23.17
N LYS A 131 10.35 0.92 24.19
CA LYS A 131 11.28 0.19 25.06
C LYS A 131 11.33 -1.30 24.74
N GLU A 132 10.77 -1.73 23.62
CA GLU A 132 10.74 -3.15 23.23
C GLU A 132 12.16 -3.70 23.08
N ILE A 133 13.07 -2.92 22.48
CA ILE A 133 14.48 -3.30 22.33
C ILE A 133 15.17 -3.38 23.69
N GLU A 134 14.90 -2.44 24.59
CA GLU A 134 15.46 -2.44 25.95
C GLU A 134 14.98 -3.65 26.75
N ARG A 135 13.69 -4.03 26.61
CA ARG A 135 13.14 -5.23 27.22
C ARG A 135 13.81 -6.49 26.68
N LEU A 136 13.97 -6.61 25.36
CA LEU A 136 14.64 -7.75 24.72
C LEU A 136 16.12 -7.86 25.10
N ALA A 137 16.82 -6.74 25.27
CA ALA A 137 18.23 -6.73 25.64
C ALA A 137 18.49 -7.18 27.10
N ASN A 138 17.45 -7.21 27.94
CA ASN A 138 17.51 -7.61 29.34
C ASN A 138 16.97 -9.04 29.60
N ILE A 139 16.66 -9.79 28.54
CA ILE A 139 16.30 -11.23 28.57
C ILE A 139 17.54 -12.06 28.21
#